data_AF-A0A820KVI5-F1
#
_entry.id   AF-A0A820KVI5-F1
#
_cell.length_a   1.000
_cell.length_b   1.000
_cell.length_c   1.000
_cell.angle_alpha   90.00
_cell.angle_beta   90.00
_cell.angle_gamma   90.00
#
_symmetry.space_group_name_H-M   'P 1'
#
loop_
_entity.id
_entity.type
_entity.pdbx_description
1 polymer ?
#
loop_
_entity_poly.entity_id
_entity_poly.type
_entity_poly.pdbx_seq_one_letter_code
_entity_poly.pdbx_strand_id
1 'polypeptide(L)'
;MGEKVAFYFALFGFYNQMLILPALVGLIIFIYGIGTVFSDKPTSDICGTFGNETNMCPRCDDTCPFWLLNQSCFYSKISYVFDNAATVIFAILMSLWARWFIEFWKRRQAILQYEW
;
A
#
# COMPACT_ATOMS: atom_id res chain seq x y z
N MET A 1 -9.15 37.14 6.77
CA MET A 1 -9.38 36.23 5.62
C MET A 1 -8.13 35.48 5.16
N GLY A 2 -6.91 35.98 5.41
CA GLY A 2 -5.66 35.28 5.01
C GLY A 2 -5.19 34.13 5.93
N GLU A 3 -5.55 34.16 7.21
CA GLU A 3 -5.06 33.19 8.22
C GLU A 3 -5.42 31.72 7.89
N LYS A 4 -6.66 31.45 7.44
CA LYS A 4 -7.11 30.08 7.09
C LYS A 4 -6.34 29.50 5.91
N VAL A 5 -6.01 30.34 4.93
CA VAL A 5 -5.22 29.97 3.76
C VAL A 5 -3.78 29.68 4.18
N ALA A 6 -3.21 30.51 5.07
CA ALA A 6 -1.86 30.31 5.60
C ALA A 6 -1.74 29.01 6.41
N PHE A 7 -2.72 28.69 7.27
CA PHE A 7 -2.74 27.43 8.03
C PHE A 7 -2.84 26.20 7.13
N TYR A 8 -3.62 26.25 6.04
CA TYR A 8 -3.69 25.15 5.08
C TYR A 8 -2.34 24.88 4.41
N PHE A 9 -1.66 25.92 3.93
CA PHE A 9 -0.34 25.76 3.30
C PHE A 9 0.72 25.30 4.31
N ALA A 10 0.66 25.77 5.56
CA ALA A 10 1.54 25.31 6.64
C ALA A 10 1.33 23.82 6.94
N LEU A 11 0.07 23.36 7.01
CA LEU A 11 -0.26 21.95 7.19
C LEU A 11 0.22 21.10 6.03
N PHE A 12 -0.04 21.55 4.80
CA PHE A 12 0.36 20.83 3.60
C PHE A 12 1.88 20.65 3.51
N GLY A 13 2.64 21.72 3.79
CA GLY A 13 4.10 21.66 3.83
C GLY A 13 4.62 20.70 4.90
N PHE A 14 4.07 20.77 6.12
CA PHE A 14 4.41 19.87 7.21
C PHE A 14 4.09 18.41 6.90
N TYR A 15 2.91 18.15 6.30
CA TYR A 15 2.50 16.83 5.85
C TYR A 15 3.46 16.26 4.82
N ASN A 16 3.79 17.03 3.77
CA ASN A 16 4.71 16.56 2.73
C ASN A 16 6.09 16.23 3.31
N GLN A 17 6.63 17.07 4.20
CA GLN A 17 7.91 16.81 4.87
C GLN A 17 7.90 15.53 5.71
N MET A 18 6.82 15.29 6.46
CA MET A 18 6.68 14.08 7.28
C MET A 18 6.39 12.82 6.47
N LEU A 19 5.80 12.97 5.28
CA LEU A 19 5.45 11.85 4.39
C LEU A 19 6.66 11.28 3.63
N ILE A 20 7.74 12.05 3.46
CA ILE A 20 8.95 11.60 2.75
C ILE A 20 9.49 10.29 3.34
N LEU A 21 9.53 10.17 4.68
CA LEU A 21 10.06 8.97 5.34
C LEU A 21 9.19 7.73 5.08
N PRO A 22 7.86 7.74 5.34
CA PRO A 22 6.97 6.65 4.92
C PRO A 22 7.04 6.32 3.43
N ALA A 23 7.13 7.32 2.56
CA ALA A 23 7.19 7.12 1.12
C ALA A 23 8.44 6.34 0.71
N LEU A 24 9.60 6.67 1.28
CA LEU A 24 10.85 5.94 1.03
C LEU A 24 10.77 4.49 1.51
N VAL A 25 10.24 4.26 2.72
CA VAL A 25 10.06 2.90 3.26
C VAL A 25 9.10 2.09 2.38
N GLY A 26 7.97 2.67 1.99
CA GLY A 26 7.00 2.03 1.10
C GLY A 26 7.59 1.70 -0.27
N LEU A 27 8.40 2.59 -0.84
CA LEU A 27 9.09 2.35 -2.12
C LEU A 27 10.08 1.19 -2.00
N ILE A 28 10.86 1.11 -0.92
CA ILE A 28 11.80 0.01 -0.68
C ILE A 28 11.05 -1.33 -0.61
N ILE A 29 9.92 -1.37 0.09
CA ILE A 29 9.10 -2.59 0.23
C ILE A 29 8.49 -2.99 -1.12
N PHE A 30 8.06 -2.02 -1.93
CA PHE A 30 7.54 -2.28 -3.26
C PHE A 30 8.61 -2.87 -4.20
N ILE A 31 9.82 -2.30 -4.20
CA ILE A 31 10.96 -2.85 -4.97
C ILE A 31 11.31 -4.26 -4.48
N TYR A 32 11.30 -4.49 -3.16
CA TYR A 32 11.50 -5.81 -2.60
C TYR A 32 10.47 -6.82 -3.11
N GLY A 33 9.18 -6.46 -3.09
CA GLY A 33 8.10 -7.30 -3.61
C GLY A 33 8.26 -7.65 -5.09
N ILE A 34 8.70 -6.71 -5.93
CA ILE A 34 9.00 -6.98 -7.35
C ILE A 34 10.17 -7.96 -7.48
N GLY A 35 11.21 -7.81 -6.66
CA GLY A 35 12.37 -8.70 -6.69
C GLY A 35 12.06 -10.13 -6.27
N THR A 36 11.10 -10.34 -5.37
CA THR A 36 10.78 -11.65 -4.80
C THR A 36 9.57 -12.35 -5.43
N VAL A 37 8.77 -11.65 -6.25
CA VAL A 37 7.52 -12.19 -6.86
C VAL A 37 7.71 -13.48 -7.66
N PHE A 38 8.88 -13.68 -8.27
CA PHE A 38 9.18 -14.88 -9.07
C PHE A 38 9.63 -16.08 -8.22
N SER A 39 10.05 -15.84 -6.97
CA SER A 39 10.53 -16.88 -6.05
C SER A 39 9.46 -17.31 -5.05
N ASP A 40 8.30 -16.65 -5.04
CA ASP A 40 7.21 -16.98 -4.14
C ASP A 40 6.48 -18.26 -4.60
N LYS A 41 6.32 -19.23 -3.69
CA LYS A 41 5.70 -20.54 -4.00
C LYS A 41 4.26 -20.40 -4.50
N PRO A 42 3.33 -19.74 -3.78
CA PRO A 42 1.95 -19.55 -4.25
C PRO A 42 1.88 -18.91 -5.64
N THR A 43 2.67 -17.87 -5.88
CA THR A 43 2.68 -17.17 -7.16
C THR A 43 3.23 -18.04 -8.28
N SER A 44 4.26 -18.87 -7.99
CA SER A 44 4.81 -19.85 -8.93
C SER A 44 3.84 -20.99 -9.24
N ASP A 45 3.09 -21.48 -8.24
CA ASP A 45 2.12 -22.58 -8.42
C ASP A 45 0.94 -22.14 -9.30
N ILE A 46 0.43 -20.91 -9.09
CA ILE A 46 -0.66 -20.33 -9.90
C ILE A 46 -0.23 -20.12 -11.36
N CYS A 47 1.01 -19.69 -11.59
CA CYS A 47 1.55 -19.44 -12.93
C CYS A 47 2.15 -20.69 -13.60
N GLY A 48 2.28 -21.79 -12.85
CA GLY A 48 2.94 -23.03 -13.28
C GLY A 48 1.99 -24.06 -13.89
N THR A 49 2.45 -25.31 -13.96
CA THR A 49 1.65 -26.44 -14.46
C THR A 49 0.40 -26.67 -13.62
N PHE A 50 0.49 -26.49 -12.30
CA PHE A 50 -0.64 -26.61 -11.39
C PHE A 50 -1.78 -25.65 -11.75
N GLY A 51 -1.47 -24.41 -12.09
CA GLY A 51 -2.47 -23.43 -12.56
C GLY A 51 -3.09 -23.76 -13.92
N ASN A 52 -2.42 -24.54 -14.76
CA ASN A 52 -2.94 -25.00 -16.06
C ASN A 52 -3.81 -26.25 -15.95
N GLU A 53 -3.68 -27.03 -14.89
CA GLU A 53 -4.47 -28.25 -14.66
C GLU A 53 -5.67 -28.00 -13.74
N THR A 54 -5.67 -26.87 -13.02
CA THR A 54 -6.73 -26.51 -12.07
C THR A 54 -7.81 -25.65 -12.72
N ASN A 55 -9.00 -26.23 -12.90
CA ASN A 55 -10.20 -25.51 -13.31
C ASN A 55 -10.92 -24.90 -12.10
N MET A 56 -11.16 -23.60 -12.16
CA MET A 56 -11.90 -22.85 -11.15
C MET A 56 -13.39 -22.84 -11.47
N CYS A 57 -14.20 -22.87 -10.42
CA CYS A 57 -15.65 -22.77 -10.54
C CYS A 57 -16.08 -21.43 -11.19
N PRO A 58 -17.20 -21.43 -11.93
CA PRO A 58 -17.79 -20.20 -12.44
C PRO A 58 -18.15 -19.28 -11.28
N ARG A 59 -18.04 -17.96 -11.52
CA ARG A 59 -18.39 -16.91 -10.54
C ARG A 59 -19.88 -16.55 -10.54
N CYS A 60 -20.68 -17.16 -11.42
CA CYS A 60 -22.11 -16.90 -11.54
C CYS A 60 -22.89 -18.20 -11.72
N ASP A 61 -24.16 -18.22 -11.30
CA ASP A 61 -25.02 -19.41 -11.32
C ASP A 61 -25.41 -19.84 -12.75
N ASP A 62 -25.65 -18.88 -13.65
CA ASP A 62 -26.09 -19.17 -15.03
C ASP A 62 -25.11 -18.62 -16.08
N THR A 63 -24.72 -19.46 -17.05
CA THR A 63 -23.95 -19.13 -18.28
C THR A 63 -22.49 -18.65 -18.13
N CYS A 64 -21.84 -18.79 -16.98
CA CYS A 64 -20.40 -18.55 -16.86
C CYS A 64 -19.58 -19.80 -17.26
N PRO A 65 -18.55 -19.68 -18.12
CA PRO A 65 -17.63 -20.79 -18.38
C PRO A 65 -16.72 -21.03 -17.16
N PHE A 66 -16.29 -22.28 -17.00
CA PHE A 66 -15.14 -22.60 -16.15
C PHE A 66 -13.90 -21.88 -16.68
N TRP A 67 -13.00 -21.47 -15.78
CA TRP A 67 -11.80 -20.72 -16.13
C TRP A 67 -10.58 -21.35 -15.44
N LEU A 68 -9.41 -21.24 -16.08
CA LEU A 68 -8.18 -21.83 -15.54
C LEU A 68 -7.56 -20.90 -14.49
N LEU A 69 -7.02 -21.49 -13.42
CA LEU A 69 -6.34 -20.75 -12.36
C LEU A 69 -5.17 -19.89 -12.89
N ASN A 70 -4.45 -20.36 -13.92
CA ASN A 70 -3.36 -19.62 -14.55
C ASN A 70 -3.80 -18.28 -15.19
N GLN A 71 -5.08 -18.14 -15.58
CA GLN A 71 -5.57 -16.85 -16.11
C GLN A 71 -5.46 -15.71 -15.09
N SER A 72 -5.41 -16.04 -13.78
CA SER A 72 -5.18 -15.07 -12.69
C SER A 72 -3.71 -14.87 -12.32
N CYS A 73 -2.76 -15.51 -13.00
CA CYS A 73 -1.32 -15.40 -12.70
C CYS A 73 -0.84 -13.94 -12.59
N PHE A 74 -1.27 -13.07 -13.53
CA PHE A 74 -0.91 -11.66 -13.49
C PHE A 74 -1.47 -10.95 -12.25
N TYR A 75 -2.71 -11.23 -11.90
CA TYR A 75 -3.37 -10.64 -10.74
C TYR A 75 -2.73 -11.12 -9.43
N SER A 76 -2.37 -12.41 -9.32
CA SER A 76 -1.67 -12.97 -8.17
C SER A 76 -0.28 -12.36 -8.00
N LYS A 77 0.48 -12.14 -9.09
CA LYS A 77 1.77 -11.43 -9.05
C LYS A 77 1.62 -10.01 -8.52
N ILE A 78 0.65 -9.26 -9.05
CA ILE A 78 0.38 -7.90 -8.57
C ILE A 78 0.01 -7.91 -7.09
N SER A 79 -0.89 -8.81 -6.70
CA SER A 79 -1.35 -8.93 -5.32
C SER A 79 -0.18 -9.21 -4.38
N TYR A 80 0.73 -10.13 -4.72
CA TYR A 80 1.91 -10.42 -3.92
C TYR A 80 2.86 -9.20 -3.78
N VAL A 81 3.05 -8.42 -4.85
CA VAL A 81 3.91 -7.22 -4.79
C VAL A 81 3.38 -6.22 -3.75
N PHE A 82 2.06 -6.08 -3.64
CA PHE A 82 1.41 -5.19 -2.66
C PHE A 82 1.17 -5.83 -1.29
N ASP A 83 0.89 -7.13 -1.22
CA ASP A 83 0.54 -7.86 -0.01
C ASP A 83 1.61 -8.90 0.35
N ASN A 84 2.85 -8.42 0.53
CA ASN A 84 3.96 -9.23 1.00
C ASN A 84 4.13 -9.12 2.54
N ALA A 85 4.94 -9.99 3.14
CA ALA A 85 5.15 -9.98 4.59
C ALA A 85 5.70 -8.65 5.13
N ALA A 86 6.45 -7.87 4.33
CA ALA A 86 6.99 -6.58 4.75
C ALA A 86 5.93 -5.47 4.78
N THR A 87 4.83 -5.57 4.03
CA THR A 87 3.74 -4.57 4.10
C THR A 87 2.97 -4.64 5.41
N VAL A 88 2.96 -5.79 6.10
CA VAL A 88 2.43 -5.89 7.47
C VAL A 88 3.21 -4.97 8.42
N ILE A 89 4.54 -4.98 8.33
CA ILE A 89 5.40 -4.10 9.13
C ILE A 89 5.14 -2.64 8.76
N PHE A 90 4.99 -2.34 7.47
CA PHE A 90 4.66 -1.00 7.00
C PHE A 90 3.31 -0.49 7.54
N ALA A 91 2.28 -1.35 7.61
CA ALA A 91 0.98 -0.98 8.16
C ALA A 91 1.07 -0.57 9.65
N ILE A 92 1.90 -1.26 10.43
CA ILE A 92 2.17 -0.89 11.83
C ILE A 92 2.87 0.46 11.90
N LEU A 93 3.90 0.67 11.06
CA LEU A 93 4.62 1.93 10.99
C LEU A 93 3.73 3.10 10.58
N MET A 94 2.84 2.91 9.60
CA MET A 94 1.87 3.92 9.17
C MET A 94 0.88 4.29 10.29
N SER A 95 0.46 3.30 11.08
CA SER A 95 -0.42 3.52 12.22
C SER A 95 0.26 4.38 13.31
N LEU A 96 1.52 4.10 13.62
CA LEU A 96 2.32 4.90 14.55
C LEU A 96 2.63 6.30 13.98
N TRP A 97 2.98 6.36 12.70
CA TRP A 97 3.25 7.61 11.99
C TRP A 97 2.03 8.53 12.00
N ALA A 98 0.82 8.01 11.76
CA ALA A 98 -0.40 8.80 11.81
C ALA A 98 -0.61 9.42 13.19
N ARG A 99 -0.32 8.68 14.26
CA ARG A 99 -0.39 9.22 15.62
C ARG A 99 0.64 10.33 15.84
N TRP A 100 1.89 10.09 15.47
CA TRP A 100 2.95 11.08 15.59
C TRP A 100 2.65 12.34 14.78
N PHE A 101 2.17 12.19 13.55
CA PHE A 101 1.81 13.29 12.67
C PHE A 101 0.80 14.23 13.34
N ILE A 102 -0.27 13.68 13.91
CA ILE A 102 -1.30 14.50 14.59
C ILE A 102 -0.74 15.18 15.84
N GLU A 103 0.07 14.50 16.65
CA GLU A 103 0.66 15.11 17.87
C GLU A 103 1.63 16.23 17.53
N PHE A 104 2.51 16.03 16.54
CA PHE A 104 3.43 17.06 16.09
C PHE A 104 2.71 18.23 15.42
N TRP A 105 1.67 17.94 14.63
CA TRP A 105 0.85 19.00 14.04
C TRP A 105 0.16 19.85 15.12
N LYS A 106 -0.41 19.24 16.16
CA LYS A 106 -1.01 19.98 17.29
C LYS A 106 0.01 20.91 17.95
N ARG A 107 1.24 20.44 18.19
CA ARG A 107 2.32 21.27 18.74
C ARG A 107 2.67 22.43 17.81
N ARG A 108 2.81 22.16 16.51
CA ARG A 108 3.15 23.19 15.52
C ARG A 108 2.03 24.22 15.37
N GLN A 109 0.78 23.77 15.38
CA GLN A 109 -0.39 24.63 15.32
C GLN A 109 -0.45 25.59 16.52
N ALA A 110 -0.18 25.11 17.74
CA ALA A 110 -0.15 25.95 18.93
C ALA A 110 0.91 27.07 18.83
N ILE A 111 2.07 26.79 18.24
CA ILE A 111 3.12 27.79 18.00
C ILE A 111 2.66 28.82 16.95
N LEU A 112 2.09 28.35 15.84
CA LEU A 112 1.61 29.24 14.77
C LEU A 112 0.44 30.13 15.22
N GLN A 113 -0.43 29.64 16.10
CA GLN A 113 -1.51 30.44 16.70
C GLN A 113 -1.01 31.52 17.67
N TYR A 114 0.22 31.39 18.18
CA TYR A 114 0.85 32.41 19.02
C TYR A 114 1.62 33.43 18.17
N GLU A 115 2.23 33.00 17.07
CA GLU A 115 3.01 33.86 16.18
C GLU A 115 2.15 34.72 15.23
N TRP A 116 0.97 34.23 14.82
CA TRP A 116 0.08 34.87 13.84
C TRP A 116 -1.26 35.28 14.48
#